data_AF-A0A521WJ45-F1
#
_entry.id   AF-A0A521WJ45-F1
#
_cell.length_a   1.000
_cell.length_b   1.000
_cell.length_c   1.000
_cell.angle_alpha   90.00
_cell.angle_beta   90.00
_cell.angle_gamma   90.00
#
_symmetry.space_group_name_H-M   'P 1'
#
loop_
_entity.id
_entity.type
_entity.pdbx_description
1 polymer ?
#
loop_
_entity_poly.entity_id
_entity_poly.type
_entity_poly.pdbx_seq_one_letter_code
_entity_poly.pdbx_strand_id
1 'polypeptide(L)'
;MNKRPDVFLEIALLALQRVPRFLGRRTLSEYLADEYCQSAVERQLEIAGDALGQLRKLDAELFAGIPNGDLVVAFRNVLAHGYATLDHRRVYEIASERTTELLGTLEQMLAGFPDG
;
A
#
# COMPACT_ATOMS: atom_id res chain seq x y z
N MET A 1 9.65 -24.75 -7.02
CA MET A 1 9.16 -23.46 -7.55
C MET A 1 10.02 -22.39 -6.91
N ASN A 2 10.80 -21.63 -7.69
CA ASN A 2 11.68 -20.62 -7.12
C ASN A 2 10.80 -19.55 -6.46
N LYS A 3 10.98 -19.28 -5.17
CA LYS A 3 10.22 -18.23 -4.49
C LYS A 3 10.62 -16.89 -5.15
N ARG A 4 9.64 -16.11 -5.62
CA ARG A 4 9.83 -14.80 -6.26
C ARG A 4 9.24 -13.69 -5.35
N PRO A 5 9.87 -13.39 -4.21
CA PRO A 5 9.39 -12.35 -3.30
C PRO A 5 9.48 -10.93 -3.93
N ASP A 6 10.42 -10.74 -4.87
CA ASP A 6 10.61 -9.54 -5.68
C ASP A 6 9.33 -9.11 -6.40
N VAL A 7 8.55 -10.06 -6.93
CA VAL A 7 7.28 -9.78 -7.63
C VAL A 7 6.26 -9.13 -6.68
N PHE A 8 6.20 -9.55 -5.42
CA PHE A 8 5.28 -8.94 -4.45
C PHE A 8 5.74 -7.56 -3.98
N LEU A 9 7.04 -7.34 -3.87
CA LEU A 9 7.61 -6.01 -3.61
C LEU A 9 7.31 -5.05 -4.77
N GLU A 10 7.49 -5.50 -6.01
CA GLU A 10 7.21 -4.71 -7.22
C GLU A 10 5.72 -4.33 -7.32
N ILE A 11 4.80 -5.30 -7.11
CA ILE A 11 3.36 -5.04 -7.13
C ILE A 11 2.98 -4.00 -6.06
N ALA A 12 3.48 -4.17 -4.84
CA ALA A 12 3.21 -3.24 -3.75
C ALA A 12 3.74 -1.84 -4.05
N LEU A 13 4.98 -1.76 -4.54
CA LEU A 13 5.64 -0.50 -4.91
C LEU A 13 4.84 0.25 -5.99
N LEU A 14 4.50 -0.41 -7.09
CA LEU A 14 3.77 0.21 -8.20
C LEU A 14 2.38 0.71 -7.79
N ALA A 15 1.69 -0.02 -6.91
CA ALA A 15 0.40 0.41 -6.38
C ALA A 15 0.55 1.66 -5.48
N LEU A 16 1.51 1.65 -4.56
CA LEU A 16 1.76 2.77 -3.65
C LEU A 16 2.24 4.03 -4.39
N GLN A 17 2.98 3.90 -5.49
CA GLN A 17 3.41 5.05 -6.31
C GLN A 17 2.23 5.77 -6.98
N ARG A 18 1.10 5.09 -7.17
CA ARG A 18 -0.12 5.67 -7.76
C ARG A 18 -0.98 6.42 -6.74
N VAL A 19 -0.92 6.06 -5.47
CA VAL A 19 -1.68 6.71 -4.38
C VAL A 19 -1.52 8.24 -4.38
N PRO A 20 -0.30 8.82 -4.31
CA PRO A 20 -0.14 10.27 -4.31
C PRO A 20 -0.57 10.92 -5.63
N ARG A 21 -0.53 10.18 -6.75
CA ARG A 21 -0.99 10.68 -8.05
C ARG A 21 -2.51 10.80 -8.11
N PHE A 22 -3.23 9.86 -7.50
CA PHE A 22 -4.69 9.91 -7.38
C PHE A 22 -5.15 10.94 -6.36
N LEU A 23 -4.45 11.03 -5.23
CA LEU A 23 -4.74 12.02 -4.19
C LEU A 23 -4.49 13.46 -4.72
N GLY A 24 -3.38 13.66 -5.43
CA GLY A 24 -2.99 14.95 -5.97
C GLY A 24 -2.69 15.96 -4.87
N ARG A 25 -3.25 17.17 -4.98
CA ARG A 25 -3.13 18.24 -3.97
C ARG A 25 -4.42 18.47 -3.18
N ARG A 26 -5.34 17.51 -3.19
CA ARG A 26 -6.63 17.61 -2.51
C ARG A 26 -6.42 17.77 -1.01
N THR A 27 -7.12 18.73 -0.42
CA THR A 27 -7.37 18.79 1.02
C THR A 27 -8.23 17.61 1.47
N LEU A 28 -8.28 17.35 2.77
CA LEU A 28 -9.14 16.31 3.33
C LEU A 28 -10.61 16.52 2.92
N SER A 29 -11.11 17.76 2.94
CA SER A 29 -12.50 18.04 2.56
C SER A 29 -12.79 17.75 1.09
N GLU A 30 -11.85 18.06 0.19
CA GLU A 30 -11.98 17.76 -1.24
C GLU A 30 -11.92 16.26 -1.50
N TYR A 31 -11.03 15.53 -0.79
CA TYR A 31 -10.98 14.07 -0.86
C TYR A 31 -12.28 13.44 -0.37
N LEU A 32 -12.83 13.88 0.77
CA LEU A 32 -14.08 13.35 1.32
C LEU A 32 -15.31 13.61 0.43
N ALA A 33 -15.24 14.61 -0.46
CA ALA A 33 -16.30 14.91 -1.43
C ALA A 33 -16.09 14.25 -2.81
N ASP A 34 -14.97 13.54 -3.02
CA ASP A 34 -14.59 12.97 -4.32
C ASP A 34 -14.56 11.43 -4.24
N GLU A 35 -15.72 10.81 -4.48
CA GLU A 35 -15.89 9.33 -4.45
C GLU A 35 -14.98 8.61 -5.46
N TYR A 36 -14.66 9.24 -6.59
CA TYR A 36 -13.73 8.67 -7.57
C TYR A 36 -12.30 8.65 -7.03
N CYS A 37 -11.86 9.72 -6.37
CA CYS A 37 -10.56 9.77 -5.72
C CYS A 37 -10.46 8.76 -4.58
N GLN A 38 -11.49 8.66 -3.74
CA GLN A 38 -11.58 7.67 -2.66
C GLN A 38 -11.43 6.25 -3.22
N SER A 39 -12.26 5.88 -4.17
CA SER A 39 -12.23 4.56 -4.81
C SER A 39 -10.88 4.22 -5.44
N ALA A 40 -10.25 5.19 -6.10
CA ALA A 40 -8.93 5.00 -6.71
C ALA A 40 -7.83 4.76 -5.67
N VAL A 41 -7.81 5.55 -4.59
CA VAL A 41 -6.86 5.41 -3.48
C VAL A 41 -7.05 4.08 -2.77
N GLU A 42 -8.29 3.73 -2.42
CA GLU A 42 -8.63 2.46 -1.77
C GLU A 42 -8.15 1.27 -2.58
N ARG A 43 -8.42 1.26 -3.89
CA ARG A 43 -8.01 0.15 -4.75
C ARG A 43 -6.49 -0.04 -4.76
N GLN A 44 -5.71 1.03 -4.74
CA GLN A 44 -4.25 0.90 -4.70
C GLN A 44 -3.76 0.39 -3.35
N LEU A 45 -4.35 0.86 -2.24
CA LEU A 45 -4.02 0.38 -0.90
C LEU A 45 -4.38 -1.10 -0.71
N GLU A 46 -5.50 -1.55 -1.29
CA GLU A 46 -5.91 -2.95 -1.32
C GLU A 46 -4.88 -3.81 -2.06
N ILE A 47 -4.49 -3.42 -3.28
CA ILE A 47 -3.48 -4.13 -4.08
C ILE A 47 -2.14 -4.24 -3.33
N ALA A 48 -1.70 -3.13 -2.73
CA ALA A 48 -0.47 -3.12 -1.95
C ALA A 48 -0.55 -4.04 -0.72
N GLY A 49 -1.66 -3.95 0.04
CA GLY A 49 -1.88 -4.80 1.22
C GLY A 49 -1.97 -6.29 0.88
N ASP A 50 -2.57 -6.64 -0.26
CA ASP A 50 -2.59 -8.02 -0.74
C ASP A 50 -1.20 -8.53 -1.10
N ALA A 51 -0.43 -7.76 -1.87
CA ALA A 51 0.92 -8.15 -2.26
C ALA A 51 1.83 -8.33 -1.03
N LEU A 52 1.79 -7.38 -0.09
CA LEU A 52 2.52 -7.47 1.17
C LEU A 52 2.05 -8.65 2.05
N GLY A 53 0.75 -8.95 2.04
CA GLY A 53 0.20 -10.12 2.73
C GLY A 53 0.68 -11.44 2.14
N GLN A 54 0.89 -11.52 0.83
CA GLN A 54 1.50 -12.68 0.16
C GLN A 54 3.00 -12.76 0.45
N LEU A 55 3.72 -11.63 0.42
CA LEU A 55 5.12 -11.55 0.79
C LEU A 55 5.34 -12.11 2.21
N ARG A 56 4.55 -11.67 3.19
CA ARG A 56 4.62 -12.15 4.57
C ARG A 56 4.46 -13.67 4.69
N LYS A 57 3.59 -14.27 3.87
CA LYS A 57 3.39 -15.74 3.85
C LYS A 57 4.56 -16.46 3.18
N LEU A 58 5.17 -15.84 2.17
CA LEU A 58 6.26 -16.42 1.39
C LEU A 58 7.60 -16.35 2.13
N ASP A 59 7.88 -15.18 2.72
CA ASP A 59 9.13 -14.77 3.35
C ASP A 59 8.86 -13.74 4.47
N ALA A 60 8.67 -14.24 5.68
CA ALA A 60 8.36 -13.41 6.84
C ALA A 60 9.56 -12.56 7.31
N GLU A 61 10.79 -13.01 7.06
CA GLU A 61 12.00 -12.28 7.44
C GLU A 61 12.17 -11.04 6.56
N LEU A 62 11.99 -11.20 5.24
CA LEU A 62 11.99 -10.08 4.32
C LEU A 62 10.84 -9.10 4.62
N PHE A 63 9.64 -9.61 4.89
CA PHE A 63 8.51 -8.75 5.28
C PHE A 63 8.78 -7.96 6.57
N ALA A 64 9.47 -8.54 7.55
CA ALA A 64 9.80 -7.86 8.81
C ALA A 64 10.70 -6.62 8.60
N GLY A 65 11.39 -6.53 7.48
CA GLY A 65 12.16 -5.36 7.07
C GLY A 65 11.32 -4.18 6.55
N ILE A 66 10.00 -4.33 6.40
CA ILE A 66 9.10 -3.29 5.87
C ILE A 66 8.47 -2.50 7.04
N PRO A 67 8.85 -1.22 7.24
CA PRO A 67 8.23 -0.37 8.24
C PRO A 67 6.74 -0.26 7.99
N ASN A 68 5.94 -0.41 9.06
CA ASN A 68 4.48 -0.30 8.98
C ASN A 68 3.82 -1.29 8.00
N GLY A 69 4.50 -2.37 7.57
CA GLY A 69 3.95 -3.36 6.64
C GLY A 69 2.64 -3.98 7.13
N ASP A 70 2.55 -4.27 8.43
CA ASP A 70 1.32 -4.80 9.06
C ASP A 70 0.16 -3.80 9.02
N LEU A 71 0.43 -2.49 9.06
CA LEU A 71 -0.62 -1.49 8.91
C LEU A 71 -1.22 -1.57 7.51
N VAL A 72 -0.40 -1.64 6.45
CA VAL A 72 -0.88 -1.73 5.06
C VAL A 72 -1.70 -3.01 4.84
N VAL A 73 -1.24 -4.14 5.39
CA VAL A 73 -1.98 -5.41 5.36
C VAL A 73 -3.30 -5.29 6.13
N ALA A 74 -3.30 -4.64 7.29
CA ALA A 74 -4.51 -4.40 8.07
C ALA A 74 -5.50 -3.47 7.33
N PHE A 75 -5.03 -2.46 6.60
CA PHE A 75 -5.87 -1.59 5.78
C PHE A 75 -6.67 -2.37 4.75
N ARG A 76 -6.02 -3.30 4.05
CA ARG A 76 -6.71 -4.21 3.14
C ARG A 76 -7.84 -4.97 3.84
N ASN A 77 -7.65 -5.42 5.08
CA ASN A 77 -8.69 -6.15 5.80
C ASN A 77 -9.87 -5.24 6.21
N VAL A 78 -9.62 -3.97 6.51
CA VAL A 78 -10.68 -2.99 6.79
C VAL A 78 -11.47 -2.67 5.51
N LEU A 79 -10.77 -2.47 4.38
CA LEU A 79 -11.39 -2.25 3.06
C LEU A 79 -12.22 -3.46 2.61
N ALA A 80 -11.71 -4.68 2.79
CA ALA A 80 -12.36 -5.90 2.34
C ALA A 80 -13.55 -6.36 3.20
N HIS A 81 -13.69 -5.88 4.45
CA HIS A 81 -14.69 -6.40 5.39
C HIS A 81 -15.66 -5.37 5.99
N GLY A 82 -15.50 -4.05 5.78
CA GLY A 82 -16.35 -3.09 6.47
C GLY A 82 -16.43 -1.69 5.86
N TYR A 83 -17.20 -1.53 4.78
CA TYR A 83 -17.68 -0.20 4.33
C TYR A 83 -18.43 0.56 5.43
N ALA A 84 -19.02 -0.13 6.42
CA ALA A 84 -19.71 0.49 7.54
C ALA A 84 -18.77 1.13 8.60
N THR A 85 -17.46 0.87 8.55
CA THR A 85 -16.48 1.31 9.56
C THR A 85 -15.22 1.95 8.98
N LEU A 86 -15.12 2.09 7.65
CA LEU A 86 -13.96 2.68 7.00
C LEU A 86 -13.94 4.19 7.26
N ASP A 87 -13.03 4.64 8.13
CA ASP A 87 -12.78 6.06 8.34
C ASP A 87 -11.89 6.61 7.22
N HIS A 88 -12.51 7.22 6.22
CA HIS A 88 -11.81 7.87 5.11
C HIS A 88 -10.86 8.98 5.55
N ARG A 89 -11.03 9.58 6.74
CA ARG A 89 -10.04 10.53 7.26
C ARG A 89 -8.72 9.84 7.53
N ARG A 90 -8.76 8.62 8.08
CA ARG A 90 -7.56 7.82 8.31
C ARG A 90 -6.94 7.32 7.00
N VAL A 91 -7.76 6.96 6.01
CA VAL A 91 -7.27 6.62 4.66
C VAL A 91 -6.51 7.79 4.04
N TYR A 92 -7.07 9.00 4.14
CA TYR A 92 -6.43 10.22 3.66
C TYR A 92 -5.08 10.47 4.35
N GLU A 93 -5.01 10.42 5.68
CA GLU A 93 -3.76 10.61 6.44
C GLU A 93 -2.63 9.68 5.98
N ILE A 94 -2.97 8.42 5.70
CA ILE A 94 -2.00 7.40 5.25
C ILE A 94 -1.56 7.67 3.82
N ALA A 95 -2.52 7.99 2.96
CA ALA A 95 -2.26 8.33 1.57
C ALA A 95 -1.42 9.60 1.43
N SER A 96 -1.51 10.55 2.37
CA SER A 96 -0.78 11.82 2.34
C SER A 96 0.61 11.75 3.00
N GLU A 97 0.76 11.09 4.15
CA GLU A 97 1.99 11.21 4.96
C GLU A 97 2.84 9.94 4.98
N ARG A 98 2.21 8.77 4.98
CA ARG A 98 2.89 7.48 5.28
C ARG A 98 3.36 6.73 4.05
N THR A 99 2.83 7.08 2.89
CA THR A 99 3.15 6.36 1.63
C THR A 99 4.59 6.63 1.20
N THR A 100 5.15 7.82 1.45
CA THR A 100 6.51 8.19 1.02
C THR A 100 7.61 7.36 1.69
N GLU A 101 7.53 7.15 3.00
CA GLU A 101 8.52 6.35 3.74
C GLU A 101 8.52 4.90 3.25
N LEU A 102 7.31 4.33 3.11
CA LEU A 102 7.14 2.96 2.65
C LEU A 102 7.66 2.77 1.22
N LEU A 103 7.43 3.74 0.33
CA LEU A 103 7.97 3.72 -1.04
C LEU A 103 9.49 3.60 -1.03
N GLY A 104 10.18 4.44 -0.26
CA GLY A 104 11.64 4.41 -0.18
C GLY A 104 12.18 3.08 0.32
N THR A 105 11.53 2.46 1.31
CA THR A 105 11.92 1.11 1.76
C THR A 105 11.71 0.06 0.66
N LEU A 106 10.55 0.03 0.01
CA LEU A 106 10.27 -0.97 -1.02
C LEU A 106 11.19 -0.83 -2.22
N GLU A 107 11.54 0.40 -2.62
CA GLU A 107 12.54 0.68 -3.67
C GLU A 107 13.92 0.14 -3.30
N GLN A 108 14.38 0.39 -2.06
CA GLN A 108 15.67 -0.13 -1.57
C GLN A 108 15.70 -1.66 -1.51
N MET A 109 14.62 -2.27 -1.02
CA MET A 109 14.51 -3.73 -0.96
C MET A 109 14.50 -4.35 -2.35
N LEU A 110 13.74 -3.77 -3.29
CA LEU A 110 13.64 -4.27 -4.66
C LEU A 110 14.99 -4.14 -5.40
N ALA A 111 15.72 -3.04 -5.19
CA ALA A 111 17.07 -2.85 -5.76
C ALA A 111 18.10 -3.88 -5.23
N GLY A 112 17.83 -4.53 -4.10
CA GLY A 112 18.65 -5.62 -3.56
C GLY A 112 18.45 -6.97 -4.27
N PHE A 113 17.43 -7.09 -5.13
CA PHE A 113 17.25 -8.26 -5.98
C PHE A 113 18.03 -8.04 -7.29
N PRO A 114 18.95 -8.94 -7.67
CA PRO A 114 19.58 -8.84 -8.98
C PRO A 114 18.50 -8.91 -10.06
N ASP A 115 18.61 -8.05 -11.09
CA ASP A 115 17.76 -8.12 -12.28
C ASP A 115 17.71 -9.57 -12.74
N GLY A 116 16.49 -10.14 -12.75
CA GLY A 116 16.26 -11.55 -13.04
C GLY A 116 16.74 -11.98 -14.42
#